data_AF-A0AAU7CY41-F1
#
_entry.id   AF-A0AAU7CY41-F1
#
_cell.length_a   1.000
_cell.length_b   1.000
_cell.length_c   1.000
_cell.angle_alpha   90.00
_cell.angle_beta   90.00
_cell.angle_gamma   90.00
#
_symmetry.space_group_name_H-M   'P 1'
#
loop_
_entity.id
_entity.type
_entity.pdbx_description
1 polymer ?
#
loop_
_entity_poly.entity_id
_entity_poly.type
_entity_poly.pdbx_seq_one_letter_code
_entity_poly.pdbx_strand_id
1 'polypeptide(L)'
;MTKTTSSPVTFSAMGLLLVAVLAVFPVGPCHAAQSAQKTLPAADSVTPHRTRLYLKDGSYQVVMSYRIVGSLVHYISAERDGAEEEIPVSLVDLDATHRWEKRHSPDQAEGNSESGEPPAIDPELLKEEADRASLTPEVAKDLRLPEQNSVLVLDTFHGAPELVPLSQNDSDLNPNTGHNILRAVINPLSSPHQVAQLKGEKSYVQLHVASPVFYIRIGDDTVPPTGGTPLTVDTHGASNAIKTDSPNGSASNRYVILRADVRTGVRDIASIRIGLLGGAQQQENVVETTSEVLPGGHWMKLTPQQPLDFGEYALMEVLSDKVLNLSVWDFGVHPIAPENRDVIKPEPARPLVLERRRRE
;
A
#
# COMPACT_ATOMS: atom_id res chain seq x y z
N MET A 1 65.85 4.42 -35.57
CA MET A 1 66.04 2.96 -35.68
C MET A 1 65.04 2.35 -34.72
N THR A 2 63.98 1.60 -35.05
CA THR A 2 63.53 0.75 -36.17
C THR A 2 61.98 0.74 -36.09
N LYS A 3 61.21 1.09 -37.15
CA LYS A 3 60.38 0.19 -38.01
C LYS A 3 59.92 -1.11 -37.30
N THR A 4 58.65 -1.55 -37.34
CA THR A 4 57.90 -2.01 -38.55
C THR A 4 56.39 -2.28 -38.26
N THR A 5 55.52 -1.87 -39.22
CA THR A 5 54.30 -2.53 -39.81
C THR A 5 53.10 -2.95 -38.92
N SER A 6 51.86 -2.43 -39.06
CA SER A 6 50.88 -2.37 -40.18
C SER A 6 50.15 -3.71 -40.45
N SER A 7 48.89 -3.89 -40.01
CA SER A 7 47.60 -3.64 -40.73
C SER A 7 46.86 -5.00 -41.01
N PRO A 8 45.65 -5.05 -41.63
CA PRO A 8 44.43 -5.56 -40.98
C PRO A 8 43.83 -6.77 -41.73
N VAL A 9 42.78 -7.40 -41.20
CA VAL A 9 42.00 -8.45 -41.88
C VAL A 9 40.52 -8.09 -41.72
N THR A 10 39.93 -7.36 -42.67
CA THR A 10 39.08 -7.81 -43.81
C THR A 10 37.78 -8.52 -43.44
N PHE A 11 36.69 -7.90 -43.91
CA PHE A 11 35.32 -8.39 -44.02
C PHE A 11 35.23 -9.75 -44.74
N SER A 12 34.26 -10.58 -44.34
CA SER A 12 33.57 -11.48 -45.26
C SER A 12 32.09 -11.59 -44.88
N ALA A 13 31.25 -11.09 -45.78
CA ALA A 13 29.83 -11.40 -45.82
C ALA A 13 29.66 -12.83 -46.35
N MET A 14 28.76 -13.62 -45.75
CA MET A 14 28.18 -14.77 -46.43
C MET A 14 26.74 -14.95 -45.94
N GLY A 15 25.81 -14.68 -46.84
CA GLY A 15 24.40 -14.98 -46.64
C GLY A 15 24.18 -16.48 -46.60
N LEU A 16 23.21 -16.90 -45.78
CA LEU A 16 22.56 -18.19 -45.96
C LEU A 16 21.05 -17.99 -45.89
N LEU A 17 20.44 -18.34 -47.01
CA LEU A 17 19.03 -18.40 -47.33
C LEU A 17 18.47 -19.70 -46.71
N LEU A 18 17.40 -19.64 -45.91
CA LEU A 18 16.65 -20.83 -45.51
C LEU A 18 15.14 -20.59 -45.53
N VAL A 19 14.58 -20.83 -46.71
CA VAL A 19 13.36 -21.59 -47.03
C VAL A 19 12.25 -21.64 -45.96
N ALA A 20 11.15 -20.96 -46.27
CA ALA A 20 9.83 -21.18 -45.70
C ALA A 20 9.25 -22.54 -46.16
N VAL A 21 8.70 -23.32 -45.24
CA VAL A 21 7.85 -24.47 -45.54
C VAL A 21 6.45 -24.21 -44.96
N LEU A 22 5.55 -23.78 -45.83
CA LEU A 22 4.10 -23.82 -45.60
C LEU A 22 3.63 -25.28 -45.76
N ALA A 23 3.09 -25.87 -44.70
CA ALA A 23 2.34 -27.11 -44.79
C ALA A 23 0.86 -26.79 -45.07
N VAL A 24 0.44 -27.05 -46.30
CA VAL A 24 -0.94 -27.00 -46.79
C VAL A 24 -1.62 -28.34 -46.46
N PHE A 25 -2.68 -28.34 -45.66
CA PHE A 25 -3.56 -29.50 -45.49
C PHE A 25 -4.73 -29.43 -46.50
N PRO A 26 -5.06 -30.54 -47.18
CA PRO A 26 -6.09 -30.56 -48.21
C PRO A 26 -7.51 -30.57 -47.62
N VAL A 27 -8.33 -29.65 -48.09
CA VAL A 27 -9.78 -29.64 -47.90
C VAL A 27 -10.41 -30.45 -49.03
N GLY A 28 -11.12 -31.52 -48.70
CA GLY A 28 -11.91 -32.33 -49.62
C GLY A 28 -13.31 -32.62 -49.05
N PRO A 29 -14.37 -32.65 -49.87
CA PRO A 29 -15.73 -32.33 -49.44
C PRO A 29 -16.49 -33.57 -48.94
N CYS A 30 -17.04 -33.52 -47.73
CA CYS A 30 -18.10 -34.42 -47.31
C CYS A 30 -19.44 -33.71 -47.52
N HIS A 31 -20.17 -34.13 -48.55
CA HIS A 31 -21.61 -33.89 -48.67
C HIS A 31 -22.32 -34.80 -47.68
N ALA A 32 -22.96 -34.22 -46.66
CA ALA A 32 -24.02 -34.85 -45.89
C ALA A 32 -25.17 -33.86 -45.74
N ALA A 33 -26.37 -34.37 -45.99
CA ALA A 33 -27.56 -33.64 -46.38
C ALA A 33 -28.09 -32.64 -45.33
N GLN A 34 -28.61 -31.52 -45.84
CA GLN A 34 -29.48 -30.60 -45.11
C GLN A 34 -30.74 -31.33 -44.63
N SER A 35 -30.87 -31.52 -43.32
CA SER A 35 -32.18 -31.71 -42.69
C SER A 35 -32.65 -30.36 -42.15
N ALA A 36 -33.84 -29.97 -42.60
CA ALA A 36 -34.51 -28.72 -42.32
C ALA A 36 -34.50 -28.31 -40.83
N GLN A 37 -34.34 -27.00 -40.61
CA GLN A 37 -34.69 -26.32 -39.36
C GLN A 37 -36.11 -26.70 -38.92
N LYS A 38 -36.22 -27.23 -37.70
CA LYS A 38 -37.36 -26.96 -36.84
C LYS A 38 -36.83 -26.29 -35.59
N THR A 39 -36.94 -24.97 -35.57
CA THR A 39 -36.70 -24.12 -34.40
C THR A 39 -37.52 -24.67 -33.23
N LEU A 40 -36.86 -25.16 -32.19
CA LEU A 40 -37.50 -25.43 -30.91
C LEU A 40 -37.81 -24.09 -30.23
N PRO A 41 -39.01 -23.92 -29.64
CA PRO A 41 -39.36 -22.69 -28.93
C PRO A 41 -38.44 -22.50 -27.72
N ALA A 42 -38.15 -21.22 -27.43
CA ALA A 42 -37.47 -20.81 -26.21
C ALA A 42 -38.15 -21.46 -25.01
N ALA A 43 -37.44 -22.34 -24.29
CA ALA A 43 -37.89 -22.80 -23.00
C ALA A 43 -37.75 -21.61 -22.05
N ASP A 44 -38.90 -21.11 -21.58
CA ASP A 44 -38.97 -20.16 -20.48
C ASP A 44 -38.15 -20.73 -19.32
N SER A 45 -37.02 -20.08 -19.02
CA SER A 45 -36.24 -20.36 -17.83
C SER A 45 -37.01 -19.79 -16.63
N VAL A 46 -38.04 -20.51 -16.19
CA VAL A 46 -38.69 -20.24 -14.91
C VAL A 46 -37.68 -20.61 -13.84
N THR A 47 -37.19 -19.60 -13.11
CA THR A 47 -36.42 -19.79 -11.89
C THR A 47 -37.13 -20.84 -11.03
N PRO A 48 -36.48 -21.91 -10.59
CA PRO A 48 -37.16 -22.97 -9.86
C PRO A 48 -37.73 -22.40 -8.56
N HIS A 49 -39.05 -22.19 -8.53
CA HIS A 49 -39.76 -21.71 -7.36
C HIS A 49 -39.81 -22.85 -6.35
N ARG A 50 -39.08 -22.71 -5.24
CA ARG A 50 -39.11 -23.70 -4.15
C ARG A 50 -40.20 -23.31 -3.17
N THR A 51 -41.22 -24.15 -3.05
CA THR A 51 -42.32 -24.03 -2.08
C THR A 51 -42.17 -25.08 -0.99
N ARG A 52 -42.63 -24.77 0.23
CA ARG A 52 -42.78 -25.76 1.31
C ARG A 52 -44.19 -26.34 1.31
N LEU A 53 -44.31 -27.63 0.99
CA LEU A 53 -45.54 -28.41 1.17
C LEU A 53 -45.61 -28.90 2.61
N TYR A 54 -46.48 -28.32 3.43
CA TYR A 54 -46.62 -28.67 4.84
C TYR A 54 -47.51 -29.90 5.04
N LEU A 55 -47.12 -30.78 5.96
CA LEU A 55 -47.87 -31.95 6.37
C LEU A 55 -48.60 -31.69 7.69
N LYS A 56 -49.69 -32.42 7.95
CA LYS A 56 -50.51 -32.29 9.16
C LYS A 56 -49.78 -32.64 10.45
N ASP A 57 -48.67 -33.38 10.36
CA ASP A 57 -47.79 -33.70 11.49
C ASP A 57 -46.81 -32.57 11.85
N GLY A 58 -46.81 -31.46 11.09
CA GLY A 58 -45.94 -30.31 11.28
C GLY A 58 -44.62 -30.38 10.52
N SER A 59 -44.31 -31.50 9.86
CA SER A 59 -43.18 -31.59 8.93
C SER A 59 -43.50 -30.91 7.59
N TYR A 60 -42.49 -30.68 6.77
CA TYR A 60 -42.67 -30.11 5.44
C TYR A 60 -41.73 -30.77 4.44
N GLN A 61 -42.12 -30.73 3.17
CA GLN A 61 -41.29 -31.13 2.05
C GLN A 61 -41.03 -29.92 1.17
N VAL A 62 -39.80 -29.78 0.66
CA VAL A 62 -39.47 -28.72 -0.28
C VAL A 62 -39.78 -29.21 -1.69
N VAL A 63 -40.69 -28.53 -2.36
CA VAL A 63 -41.23 -28.92 -3.67
C VAL A 63 -41.03 -27.80 -4.70
N MET A 64 -40.83 -28.16 -5.96
CA MET A 64 -40.72 -27.20 -7.07
C MET A 64 -42.09 -26.78 -7.60
N SER A 65 -43.07 -27.69 -7.53
CA SER A 65 -44.47 -27.42 -7.82
C SER A 65 -45.32 -28.54 -7.22
N TYR A 66 -46.60 -28.27 -7.00
CA TYR A 66 -47.58 -29.29 -6.65
C TYR A 66 -48.90 -29.03 -7.37
N ARG A 67 -49.68 -30.09 -7.58
CA ARG A 67 -51.01 -30.06 -8.16
C ARG A 67 -51.91 -31.03 -7.42
N ILE A 68 -53.11 -30.57 -7.11
CA ILE A 68 -54.14 -31.40 -6.48
C ILE A 68 -54.92 -32.09 -7.60
N VAL A 69 -54.91 -33.42 -7.61
CA VAL A 69 -55.65 -34.27 -8.56
C VAL A 69 -56.57 -35.18 -7.74
N GLY A 70 -57.85 -34.83 -7.69
CA GLY A 70 -58.82 -35.57 -6.87
C GLY A 70 -58.47 -35.53 -5.39
N SER A 71 -58.13 -36.70 -4.81
CA SER A 71 -57.75 -36.84 -3.40
C SER A 71 -56.24 -36.92 -3.15
N LEU A 72 -55.41 -36.72 -4.17
CA LEU A 72 -53.95 -36.80 -4.12
C LEU A 72 -53.31 -35.46 -4.50
N VAL A 73 -52.23 -35.11 -3.82
CA VAL A 73 -51.33 -34.02 -4.17
C VAL A 73 -50.14 -34.64 -4.89
N HIS A 74 -50.02 -34.37 -6.18
CA HIS A 74 -48.83 -34.70 -6.97
C HIS A 74 -47.85 -33.54 -6.86
N TYR A 75 -46.60 -33.79 -6.50
CA TYR A 75 -45.58 -32.74 -6.40
C TYR A 75 -44.25 -33.19 -7.00
N ILE A 76 -43.45 -32.20 -7.37
CA ILE A 76 -42.08 -32.39 -7.85
C ILE A 76 -41.14 -32.07 -6.69
N SER A 77 -40.42 -33.06 -6.17
CA SER A 77 -39.51 -32.88 -5.04
C SER A 77 -38.29 -32.04 -5.43
N ALA A 78 -38.00 -30.98 -4.67
CA ALA A 78 -36.78 -30.19 -4.86
C ALA A 78 -35.52 -30.85 -4.28
N GLU A 79 -35.70 -31.88 -3.43
CA GLU A 79 -34.61 -32.56 -2.73
C GLU A 79 -34.23 -33.89 -3.38
N ARG A 80 -35.09 -34.41 -4.27
CA ARG A 80 -34.91 -35.71 -4.95
C ARG A 80 -34.84 -35.54 -6.45
N ASP A 81 -33.96 -34.65 -6.91
CA ASP A 81 -33.67 -34.40 -8.33
C ASP A 81 -34.90 -34.19 -9.24
N GLY A 82 -35.97 -33.60 -8.69
CA GLY A 82 -37.20 -33.36 -9.45
C GLY A 82 -38.09 -34.60 -9.62
N ALA A 83 -37.94 -35.62 -8.77
CA ALA A 83 -38.83 -36.79 -8.76
C ALA A 83 -40.29 -36.38 -8.51
N GLU A 84 -41.20 -36.93 -9.32
CA GLU A 84 -42.64 -36.83 -9.11
C GLU A 84 -43.07 -37.80 -8.01
N GLU A 85 -43.74 -37.28 -6.98
CA GLU A 85 -44.21 -38.03 -5.83
C GLU A 85 -45.67 -37.66 -5.50
N GLU A 86 -46.38 -38.56 -4.82
CA GLU A 86 -47.82 -38.44 -4.54
C GLU A 86 -48.11 -38.57 -3.04
N ILE A 87 -48.89 -37.63 -2.49
CA ILE A 87 -49.32 -37.66 -1.09
C ILE A 87 -50.84 -37.42 -0.99
N PRO A 88 -51.59 -38.20 -0.19
CA PRO A 88 -53.01 -37.93 0.06
C PRO A 88 -53.25 -36.52 0.61
N VAL A 89 -54.24 -35.81 0.07
CA VAL A 89 -54.62 -34.46 0.51
C VAL A 89 -54.94 -34.42 2.02
N SER A 90 -55.44 -35.53 2.59
CA SER A 90 -55.73 -35.66 4.02
C SER A 90 -54.50 -35.52 4.93
N LEU A 91 -53.30 -35.76 4.41
CA LEU A 91 -52.04 -35.64 5.14
C LEU A 91 -51.36 -34.28 4.94
N VAL A 92 -51.84 -33.46 4.01
CA VAL A 92 -51.27 -32.16 3.67
C VAL A 92 -52.01 -31.05 4.39
N ASP A 93 -51.27 -30.13 5.00
CA ASP A 93 -51.79 -28.86 5.50
C ASP A 93 -51.67 -27.79 4.41
N LEU A 94 -52.70 -27.73 3.55
CA LEU A 94 -52.78 -26.75 2.46
C LEU A 94 -52.89 -25.32 2.99
N ASP A 95 -53.49 -25.11 4.17
CA ASP A 95 -53.60 -23.78 4.75
C ASP A 95 -52.23 -23.27 5.20
N ALA A 96 -51.41 -24.13 5.81
CA ALA A 96 -50.03 -23.81 6.16
C ALA A 96 -49.15 -23.57 4.93
N THR A 97 -49.34 -24.37 3.89
CA THR A 97 -48.67 -24.23 2.58
C THR A 97 -49.00 -22.88 1.95
N HIS A 98 -50.28 -22.54 1.79
CA HIS A 98 -50.69 -21.25 1.21
C HIS A 98 -50.27 -20.05 2.08
N ARG A 99 -50.25 -20.17 3.42
CA ARG A 99 -49.72 -19.14 4.32
C ARG A 99 -48.22 -18.94 4.15
N TRP A 100 -47.47 -19.99 3.85
CA TRP A 100 -46.05 -19.89 3.57
C TRP A 100 -45.83 -19.24 2.21
N GLU A 101 -46.52 -19.68 1.16
CA GLU A 101 -46.47 -19.11 -0.18
C GLU A 101 -46.82 -17.62 -0.18
N LYS A 102 -47.91 -17.21 0.49
CA LYS A 102 -48.30 -15.80 0.58
C LYS A 102 -47.22 -14.91 1.22
N ARG A 103 -46.40 -15.46 2.12
CA ARG A 103 -45.28 -14.75 2.76
C ARG A 103 -43.97 -14.83 1.97
N HIS A 104 -43.84 -15.78 1.04
CA HIS A 104 -42.60 -16.07 0.30
C HIS A 104 -42.79 -16.02 -1.21
N SER A 105 -43.92 -15.47 -1.70
CA SER A 105 -44.10 -15.12 -3.10
C SER A 105 -42.98 -14.17 -3.53
N PRO A 106 -42.45 -14.27 -4.76
CA PRO A 106 -41.39 -13.40 -5.25
C PRO A 106 -41.74 -11.90 -5.13
N ASP A 107 -43.01 -11.53 -5.25
CA ASP A 107 -43.50 -10.15 -5.03
C ASP A 107 -43.38 -9.67 -3.56
N GLN A 108 -43.23 -10.58 -2.59
CA GLN A 108 -42.96 -10.29 -1.17
C GLN A 108 -41.51 -10.56 -0.77
N ALA A 109 -40.71 -11.23 -1.60
CA ALA A 109 -39.26 -11.32 -1.41
C ALA A 109 -38.58 -9.95 -1.63
N GLU A 110 -39.21 -9.05 -2.40
CA GLU A 110 -38.85 -7.62 -2.45
C GLU A 110 -39.44 -6.81 -1.28
N GLY A 111 -40.52 -7.29 -0.64
CA GLY A 111 -41.21 -6.59 0.45
C GLY A 111 -40.71 -6.92 1.87
N ASN A 112 -39.98 -8.02 2.05
CA ASN A 112 -39.34 -8.40 3.32
C ASN A 112 -37.80 -8.27 3.26
N SER A 113 -37.30 -7.59 2.23
CA SER A 113 -36.03 -6.87 2.29
C SER A 113 -36.27 -5.61 3.14
N GLU A 114 -36.27 -5.77 4.48
CA GLU A 114 -35.95 -4.63 5.32
C GLU A 114 -34.64 -4.05 4.81
N SER A 115 -34.73 -2.79 4.39
CA SER A 115 -33.62 -1.91 3.98
C SER A 115 -32.84 -2.37 2.74
N GLY A 116 -33.18 -1.79 1.58
CA GLY A 116 -32.21 -1.49 0.52
C GLY A 116 -31.16 -0.44 0.93
N GLU A 117 -30.82 -0.43 2.21
CA GLU A 117 -29.71 0.28 2.80
C GLU A 117 -28.59 -0.76 2.88
N PRO A 118 -27.38 -0.49 2.35
CA PRO A 118 -26.24 -1.37 2.58
C PRO A 118 -26.20 -1.70 4.08
N PRO A 119 -25.94 -2.95 4.51
CA PRO A 119 -25.83 -3.27 5.93
C PRO A 119 -24.94 -2.20 6.55
N ALA A 120 -25.49 -1.42 7.48
CA ALA A 120 -24.76 -0.33 8.10
C ALA A 120 -23.48 -0.94 8.65
N ILE A 121 -22.33 -0.50 8.09
CA ILE A 121 -21.03 -1.03 8.48
C ILE A 121 -20.93 -0.82 9.99
N ASP A 122 -20.63 -1.90 10.71
CA ASP A 122 -20.48 -1.88 12.16
C ASP A 122 -19.59 -0.68 12.54
N PRO A 123 -20.02 0.22 13.43
CA PRO A 123 -19.20 1.37 13.84
C PRO A 123 -17.82 0.96 14.36
N GLU A 124 -17.68 -0.26 14.91
CA GLU A 124 -16.37 -0.79 15.30
C GLU A 124 -15.49 -1.11 14.09
N LEU A 125 -16.07 -1.66 13.01
CA LEU A 125 -15.34 -1.98 11.78
C LEU A 125 -14.90 -0.71 11.06
N LEU A 126 -15.76 0.32 11.00
CA LEU A 126 -15.38 1.63 10.45
C LEU A 126 -14.21 2.25 11.22
N LYS A 127 -14.20 2.09 12.55
CA LYS A 127 -13.10 2.58 13.38
C LYS A 127 -11.82 1.80 13.11
N GLU A 128 -11.88 0.47 13.02
CA GLU A 128 -10.72 -0.36 12.70
C GLU A 128 -10.16 -0.02 11.31
N GLU A 129 -11.02 0.15 10.30
CA GLU A 129 -10.62 0.55 8.96
C GLU A 129 -9.97 1.94 8.94
N ALA A 130 -10.51 2.89 9.71
CA ALA A 130 -9.92 4.22 9.86
C ALA A 130 -8.55 4.16 10.56
N ASP A 131 -8.42 3.38 11.63
CA ASP A 131 -7.17 3.19 12.35
C ASP A 131 -6.11 2.57 11.41
N ARG A 132 -6.48 1.54 10.63
CA ARG A 132 -5.60 0.94 9.61
C ARG A 132 -5.23 1.92 8.49
N ALA A 133 -6.19 2.68 7.98
CA ALA A 133 -5.93 3.68 6.95
C ALA A 133 -4.98 4.79 7.44
N SER A 134 -5.00 5.09 8.74
CA SER A 134 -4.13 6.08 9.36
C SER A 134 -2.65 5.65 9.47
N LEU A 135 -2.38 4.34 9.39
CA LEU A 135 -1.01 3.82 9.31
C LEU A 135 -0.37 4.08 7.94
N THR A 136 -1.18 4.12 6.88
CA THR A 136 -0.75 4.26 5.47
C THR A 136 -1.48 5.42 4.77
N PRO A 137 -1.32 6.66 5.27
CA PRO A 137 -1.99 7.81 4.71
C PRO A 137 -1.54 8.07 3.26
N GLU A 138 -2.48 8.52 2.44
CA GLU A 138 -2.22 8.94 1.07
C GLU A 138 -1.65 10.37 1.06
N VAL A 139 -0.48 10.54 0.45
CA VAL A 139 0.29 11.79 0.46
C VAL A 139 0.35 12.47 -0.89
N ALA A 140 0.16 11.71 -1.96
CA ALA A 140 -0.15 12.19 -3.30
C ALA A 140 -1.10 11.19 -3.96
N LYS A 141 -1.70 11.56 -5.10
CA LYS A 141 -2.64 10.70 -5.81
C LYS A 141 -2.03 9.32 -6.05
N ASP A 142 -2.71 8.26 -5.59
CA ASP A 142 -2.30 6.87 -5.74
C ASP A 142 -0.94 6.55 -5.04
N LEU A 143 -0.47 7.42 -4.13
CA LEU A 143 0.83 7.28 -3.44
C LEU A 143 0.64 7.36 -1.93
N ARG A 144 0.89 6.25 -1.25
CA ARG A 144 0.69 6.08 0.20
C ARG A 144 2.00 5.88 0.92
N LEU A 145 2.05 6.33 2.16
CA LEU A 145 3.15 5.98 3.05
C LEU A 145 3.07 4.48 3.39
N PRO A 146 4.20 3.77 3.38
CA PRO A 146 4.28 2.37 3.79
C PRO A 146 3.98 2.20 5.29
N GLU A 147 3.72 0.98 5.75
CA GLU A 147 3.59 0.71 7.20
C GLU A 147 4.96 0.67 7.91
N GLN A 148 6.05 0.44 7.17
CA GLN A 148 7.37 0.26 7.74
C GLN A 148 7.98 1.56 8.29
N ASN A 149 8.77 1.41 9.35
CA ASN A 149 9.55 2.49 9.94
C ASN A 149 10.57 3.02 8.94
N SER A 150 10.36 4.24 8.49
CA SER A 150 11.24 4.90 7.52
C SER A 150 11.13 6.42 7.63
N VAL A 151 12.16 7.10 7.12
CA VAL A 151 12.10 8.51 6.76
C VAL A 151 12.03 8.58 5.25
N LEU A 152 10.97 9.18 4.74
CA LEU A 152 10.67 9.28 3.32
C LEU A 152 10.62 10.75 2.92
N VAL A 153 10.97 11.04 1.67
CA VAL A 153 10.81 12.38 1.09
C VAL A 153 9.91 12.28 -0.12
N LEU A 154 8.92 13.16 -0.20
CA LEU A 154 8.15 13.36 -1.42
C LEU A 154 8.97 14.21 -2.38
N ASP A 155 9.35 13.58 -3.49
CA ASP A 155 10.01 14.22 -4.62
C ASP A 155 9.06 14.28 -5.83
N THR A 156 9.44 15.02 -6.85
CA THR A 156 8.75 15.06 -8.13
C THR A 156 9.74 14.91 -9.27
N PHE A 157 9.86 13.70 -9.78
CA PHE A 157 10.75 13.38 -10.89
C PHE A 157 10.00 13.43 -12.22
N HIS A 158 10.46 14.27 -13.15
CA HIS A 158 9.81 14.49 -14.45
C HIS A 158 8.29 14.74 -14.39
N GLY A 159 7.82 15.39 -13.32
CA GLY A 159 6.40 15.73 -13.12
C GLY A 159 5.56 14.63 -12.46
N ALA A 160 6.15 13.49 -12.11
CA ALA A 160 5.50 12.43 -11.35
C ALA A 160 5.92 12.48 -9.87
N PRO A 161 4.97 12.46 -8.90
CA PRO A 161 5.31 12.39 -7.48
C PRO A 161 5.84 10.99 -7.13
N GLU A 162 6.86 10.92 -6.30
CA GLU A 162 7.43 9.67 -5.79
C GLU A 162 7.93 9.85 -4.35
N LEU A 163 7.94 8.76 -3.57
CA LEU A 163 8.54 8.77 -2.25
C LEU A 163 9.93 8.14 -2.30
N VAL A 164 10.92 8.88 -1.82
CA VAL A 164 12.32 8.47 -1.78
C VAL A 164 12.69 8.12 -0.34
N PRO A 165 13.07 6.87 -0.03
CA PRO A 165 13.56 6.51 1.29
C PRO A 165 14.93 7.12 1.57
N LEU A 166 15.10 7.73 2.73
CA LEU A 166 16.40 8.21 3.20
C LEU A 166 17.03 7.22 4.18
N SER A 167 18.30 6.94 3.96
CA SER A 167 19.12 6.18 4.91
C SER A 167 19.84 7.14 5.85
N GLN A 168 19.96 6.78 7.13
CA GLN A 168 20.87 7.49 8.03
C GLN A 168 22.32 7.14 7.70
N ASN A 169 23.22 8.11 7.89
CA ASN A 169 24.66 7.88 7.78
C ASN A 169 25.14 6.77 8.73
N ASP A 170 26.13 6.00 8.28
CA ASP A 170 26.76 4.89 9.01
C ASP A 170 25.86 3.70 9.41
N SER A 171 24.63 3.63 8.88
CA SER A 171 23.81 2.41 9.01
C SER A 171 24.22 1.37 7.96
N ASP A 172 25.17 0.50 8.30
CA ASP A 172 25.51 -0.73 7.54
C ASP A 172 24.41 -1.81 7.66
N LEU A 173 23.26 -1.47 8.26
CA LEU A 173 22.18 -2.37 8.63
C LEU A 173 20.88 -1.86 8.00
N ASN A 174 20.32 -2.68 7.11
CA ASN A 174 18.95 -2.68 6.56
C ASN A 174 18.21 -1.32 6.56
N PRO A 175 17.85 -0.72 5.41
CA PRO A 175 17.11 0.55 5.35
C PRO A 175 15.71 0.51 6.03
N ASN A 176 15.25 -0.68 6.44
CA ASN A 176 14.05 -0.88 7.29
C ASN A 176 14.34 -0.88 8.79
N THR A 177 15.59 -0.64 9.21
CA THR A 177 15.97 -0.48 10.63
C THR A 177 15.67 0.96 11.02
N GLY A 178 14.92 1.16 12.10
CA GLY A 178 14.39 2.47 12.50
C GLY A 178 15.43 3.55 12.81
N HIS A 179 15.00 4.61 13.52
CA HIS A 179 15.86 5.77 13.80
C HIS A 179 17.03 5.37 14.72
N ASN A 180 18.25 5.50 14.21
CA ASN A 180 19.47 5.45 15.01
C ASN A 180 19.64 6.78 15.76
N ILE A 181 20.02 6.71 17.04
CA ILE A 181 20.21 7.88 17.91
C ILE A 181 21.64 7.86 18.45
N LEU A 182 22.51 8.70 17.90
CA LEU A 182 23.84 8.96 18.43
C LEU A 182 23.87 10.33 19.10
N ARG A 183 23.75 10.36 20.43
CA ARG A 183 23.60 11.61 21.19
C ARG A 183 24.93 12.37 21.29
N ALA A 184 24.91 13.66 20.97
CA ALA A 184 26.00 14.59 21.26
C ALA A 184 25.50 15.81 22.03
N VAL A 185 26.15 16.12 23.15
CA VAL A 185 25.90 17.34 23.92
C VAL A 185 26.71 18.47 23.31
N ILE A 186 26.04 19.52 22.86
CA ILE A 186 26.68 20.72 22.30
C ILE A 186 26.56 21.91 23.25
N ASN A 187 27.60 22.74 23.30
CA ASN A 187 27.55 24.00 24.03
C ASN A 187 26.78 25.04 23.18
N PRO A 188 25.62 25.54 23.61
CA PRO A 188 24.81 26.47 22.80
C PRO A 188 25.52 27.81 22.53
N LEU A 189 26.57 28.14 23.31
CA LEU A 189 27.36 29.36 23.15
C LEU A 189 28.62 29.17 22.29
N SER A 190 28.97 27.94 21.88
CA SER A 190 30.17 27.73 21.06
C SER A 190 29.96 28.19 19.61
N SER A 191 31.06 28.50 18.94
CA SER A 191 31.07 28.63 17.48
C SER A 191 30.66 27.30 16.83
N PRO A 192 30.01 27.34 15.65
CA PRO A 192 29.76 26.15 14.86
C PRO A 192 31.06 25.36 14.62
N HIS A 193 31.02 24.06 14.86
CA HIS A 193 32.12 23.13 14.64
C HIS A 193 31.60 21.85 14.02
N GLN A 194 32.45 21.04 13.41
CA GLN A 194 32.02 19.81 12.77
C GLN A 194 31.45 18.80 13.79
N VAL A 195 30.31 18.19 13.45
CA VAL A 195 29.62 17.18 14.29
C VAL A 195 29.38 15.86 13.57
N ALA A 196 29.32 15.87 12.24
CA ALA A 196 29.27 14.66 11.43
C ALA A 196 30.08 14.83 10.14
N GLN A 197 30.52 13.71 9.58
CA GLN A 197 31.17 13.65 8.28
C GLN A 197 30.46 12.61 7.43
N LEU A 198 30.03 13.01 6.25
CA LEU A 198 29.39 12.14 5.27
C LEU A 198 30.42 11.76 4.20
N LYS A 199 30.43 10.50 3.80
CA LYS A 199 31.34 10.01 2.76
C LYS A 199 30.89 10.49 1.38
N GLY A 200 31.84 10.75 0.51
CA GLY A 200 31.61 11.19 -0.85
C GLY A 200 31.27 12.68 -0.94
N GLU A 201 31.41 13.23 -2.15
CA GLU A 201 31.14 14.65 -2.46
C GLU A 201 29.67 14.90 -2.80
N LYS A 202 28.89 13.83 -2.97
CA LYS A 202 27.48 13.86 -3.34
C LYS A 202 26.71 12.77 -2.61
N SER A 203 25.47 13.07 -2.26
CA SER A 203 24.54 12.08 -1.71
C SER A 203 24.11 11.11 -2.80
N TYR A 204 23.83 9.88 -2.39
CA TYR A 204 23.18 8.89 -3.26
C TYR A 204 21.74 9.29 -3.62
N VAL A 205 21.06 10.00 -2.72
CA VAL A 205 19.72 10.53 -2.95
C VAL A 205 19.84 11.98 -3.43
N GLN A 206 19.24 12.29 -4.58
CA GLN A 206 19.23 13.62 -5.16
C GLN A 206 17.78 14.00 -5.45
N LEU A 207 17.27 14.99 -4.73
CA LEU A 207 15.90 15.48 -4.85
C LEU A 207 15.79 16.49 -6.00
N HIS A 208 14.65 16.49 -6.69
CA HIS A 208 14.41 17.29 -7.89
C HIS A 208 13.60 18.56 -7.62
N VAL A 209 13.08 18.72 -6.40
CA VAL A 209 12.30 19.89 -5.96
C VAL A 209 13.03 20.72 -4.90
N ALA A 210 12.84 22.04 -4.94
CA ALA A 210 13.44 22.97 -3.98
C ALA A 210 12.72 22.99 -2.61
N SER A 211 11.48 22.51 -2.54
CA SER A 211 10.71 22.46 -1.28
C SER A 211 10.27 21.03 -1.00
N PRO A 212 11.22 20.13 -0.67
CA PRO A 212 10.90 18.73 -0.39
C PRO A 212 10.06 18.60 0.88
N VAL A 213 9.12 17.65 0.88
CA VAL A 213 8.30 17.33 2.06
C VAL A 213 8.79 16.00 2.62
N PHE A 214 9.16 15.99 3.90
CA PHE A 214 9.63 14.77 4.56
C PHE A 214 8.50 14.17 5.38
N TYR A 215 8.42 12.84 5.37
CA TYR A 215 7.51 12.06 6.19
C TYR A 215 8.34 11.17 7.10
N ILE A 216 8.15 11.34 8.40
CA ILE A 216 8.85 10.62 9.43
C ILE A 216 7.85 9.75 10.17
N ARG A 217 8.08 8.43 10.19
CA ARG A 217 7.31 7.54 11.06
C ARG A 217 7.60 7.92 12.51
N ILE A 218 6.55 8.19 13.26
CA ILE A 218 6.59 8.39 14.71
C ILE A 218 6.46 7.01 15.35
N GLY A 219 7.24 6.75 16.39
CA GLY A 219 7.16 5.50 17.13
C GLY A 219 5.81 5.26 17.76
N ASP A 220 5.26 4.08 17.51
CA ASP A 220 4.27 3.50 18.40
C ASP A 220 5.03 2.89 19.58
N ASP A 221 4.85 3.41 20.80
CA ASP A 221 5.40 2.82 22.03
C ASP A 221 4.88 1.38 22.29
N THR A 222 4.06 0.83 21.39
CA THR A 222 3.37 -0.45 21.47
C THR A 222 3.94 -1.54 20.57
N VAL A 223 4.90 -1.24 19.68
CA VAL A 223 5.59 -2.26 18.88
C VAL A 223 6.96 -2.52 19.50
N PRO A 224 7.19 -3.68 20.15
CA PRO A 224 8.52 -4.07 20.57
C PRO A 224 9.43 -4.03 19.33
N PRO A 225 10.61 -3.41 19.41
CA PRO A 225 11.49 -3.32 18.26
C PRO A 225 11.79 -4.75 17.80
N THR A 226 11.40 -5.06 16.56
CA THR A 226 11.72 -6.36 15.93
C THR A 226 13.20 -6.43 15.53
N GLY A 227 13.97 -5.36 15.78
CA GLY A 227 15.43 -5.36 15.85
C GLY A 227 15.87 -5.33 17.32
N GLY A 228 16.87 -6.14 17.66
CA GLY A 228 17.31 -6.38 19.04
C GLY A 228 17.41 -5.12 19.90
N THR A 229 17.04 -5.26 21.17
CA THR A 229 17.22 -4.24 22.20
C THR A 229 18.58 -3.55 22.08
N PRO A 230 18.66 -2.20 22.11
CA PRO A 230 19.93 -1.51 22.12
C PRO A 230 20.81 -2.08 23.23
N LEU A 231 22.08 -2.38 22.93
CA LEU A 231 23.03 -2.88 23.91
C LEU A 231 23.22 -1.80 24.99
N THR A 232 22.50 -1.95 26.11
CA THR A 232 22.63 -1.05 27.26
C THR A 232 23.90 -1.42 28.02
N VAL A 233 24.91 -0.56 27.94
CA VAL A 233 26.10 -0.64 28.80
C VAL A 233 25.73 -0.03 30.15
N ASP A 234 25.88 -0.80 31.22
CA ASP A 234 25.59 -0.37 32.59
C ASP A 234 26.56 0.75 33.04
N THR A 235 26.10 2.00 32.98
CA THR A 235 26.89 3.20 33.36
C THR A 235 26.64 3.65 34.81
N HIS A 236 26.18 2.76 35.69
CA HIS A 236 26.02 3.02 37.13
C HIS A 236 25.18 4.27 37.46
N GLY A 237 24.06 4.45 36.75
CA GLY A 237 23.05 5.45 37.10
C GLY A 237 23.24 6.83 36.46
N ALA A 238 24.20 7.02 35.55
CA ALA A 238 24.32 8.26 34.78
C ALA A 238 23.23 8.44 33.70
N SER A 239 22.54 7.36 33.30
CA SER A 239 21.53 7.34 32.24
C SER A 239 20.08 7.57 32.72
N ASN A 240 19.82 7.56 34.04
CA ASN A 240 18.45 7.61 34.58
C ASN A 240 17.79 9.01 34.58
N ALA A 241 18.50 10.05 34.13
CA ALA A 241 18.00 11.44 34.16
C ALA A 241 17.42 11.94 32.83
N ILE A 242 17.45 11.13 31.77
CA ILE A 242 16.95 11.51 30.44
C ILE A 242 15.93 10.47 30.04
N LYS A 243 14.66 10.90 29.86
CA LYS A 243 13.59 10.03 29.36
C LYS A 243 14.10 9.29 28.12
N THR A 244 13.92 7.98 28.10
CA THR A 244 14.24 7.15 26.92
C THR A 244 13.28 7.55 25.81
N ASP A 245 13.69 8.50 24.97
CA ASP A 245 12.92 8.84 23.76
C ASP A 245 12.83 7.59 22.89
N SER A 246 11.63 7.32 22.38
CA SER A 246 11.36 6.15 21.54
C SER A 246 12.33 6.11 20.35
N PRO A 247 12.93 4.94 20.01
CA PRO A 247 13.90 4.79 18.91
C PRO A 247 13.29 5.00 17.51
N ASN A 248 12.07 5.51 17.45
CA ASN A 248 11.31 5.73 16.24
C ASN A 248 10.94 7.22 16.06
N GLY A 249 11.66 8.14 16.71
CA GLY A 249 11.36 9.58 16.68
C GLY A 249 10.12 9.93 17.50
N SER A 250 10.19 11.02 18.28
CA SER A 250 9.05 11.54 19.03
C SER A 250 8.36 12.66 18.25
N ALA A 251 7.03 12.77 18.37
CA ALA A 251 6.27 13.91 17.87
C ALA A 251 6.72 15.27 18.46
N SER A 252 7.43 15.24 19.60
CA SER A 252 8.00 16.42 20.24
C SER A 252 9.39 16.82 19.69
N ASN A 253 10.04 15.95 18.92
CA ASN A 253 11.40 16.21 18.47
C ASN A 253 11.39 17.23 17.33
N ARG A 254 12.38 18.11 17.33
CA ARG A 254 12.54 19.13 16.29
C ARG A 254 13.51 18.63 15.24
N TYR A 255 13.25 18.96 13.99
CA TYR A 255 14.10 18.59 12.87
C TYR A 255 14.56 19.84 12.13
N VAL A 256 15.81 19.84 11.70
CA VAL A 256 16.41 20.93 10.93
C VAL A 256 17.16 20.37 9.73
N ILE A 257 17.17 21.12 8.65
CA ILE A 257 17.93 20.78 7.45
C ILE A 257 19.24 21.57 7.50
N LEU A 258 20.36 20.88 7.38
CA LEU A 258 21.68 21.47 7.42
C LEU A 258 22.32 21.40 6.04
N ARG A 259 22.90 22.51 5.58
CA ARG A 259 23.72 22.51 4.37
C ARG A 259 25.10 21.94 4.69
N ALA A 260 25.55 20.99 3.89
CA ALA A 260 26.86 20.37 4.06
C ALA A 260 27.97 21.21 3.41
N ASP A 261 29.14 21.25 4.06
CA ASP A 261 30.37 21.79 3.48
C ASP A 261 31.04 20.68 2.64
N VAL A 262 30.91 20.77 1.32
CA VAL A 262 31.45 19.77 0.38
C VAL A 262 32.96 19.97 0.21
N ARG A 263 33.74 18.94 0.53
CA ARG A 263 35.20 18.90 0.39
C ARG A 263 35.61 17.71 -0.45
N THR A 264 36.90 17.58 -0.75
CA THR A 264 37.40 16.45 -1.54
C THR A 264 37.11 15.11 -0.86
N GLY A 265 36.24 14.31 -1.46
CA GLY A 265 35.83 12.99 -0.99
C GLY A 265 34.91 12.92 0.23
N VAL A 266 34.55 14.06 0.85
CA VAL A 266 33.73 14.10 2.07
C VAL A 266 32.83 15.34 2.11
N ARG A 267 31.78 15.28 2.93
CA ARG A 267 30.88 16.39 3.21
C ARG A 267 30.78 16.58 4.73
N ASP A 268 31.17 17.74 5.22
CA ASP A 268 31.20 18.03 6.66
C ASP A 268 29.88 18.70 7.09
N ILE A 269 29.28 18.22 8.18
CA ILE A 269 28.10 18.81 8.81
C ILE A 269 28.52 19.57 10.06
N ALA A 270 28.15 20.84 10.15
CA ALA A 270 28.43 21.69 11.31
C ALA A 270 27.35 21.62 12.38
N SER A 271 27.74 21.81 13.64
CA SER A 271 26.84 22.00 14.78
C SER A 271 26.03 23.27 14.58
N ILE A 272 24.82 23.28 15.13
CA ILE A 272 23.95 24.45 15.16
C ILE A 272 23.92 25.10 16.53
N ARG A 273 23.51 26.38 16.58
CA ARG A 273 23.13 27.03 17.83
C ARG A 273 21.64 26.77 18.09
N ILE A 274 21.34 25.72 18.87
CA ILE A 274 19.96 25.30 19.15
C ILE A 274 19.12 26.43 19.75
N GLY A 275 19.71 27.27 20.61
CA GLY A 275 19.02 28.41 21.23
C GLY A 275 18.63 29.54 20.28
N LEU A 276 19.13 29.56 19.04
CA LEU A 276 18.72 30.52 18.00
C LEU A 276 17.58 29.99 17.12
N LEU A 277 17.26 28.68 17.18
CA LEU A 277 16.17 28.11 16.40
C LEU A 277 14.82 28.70 16.81
N GLY A 278 13.98 29.02 15.83
CA GLY A 278 12.71 29.72 16.03
C GLY A 278 12.85 31.21 16.35
N GLY A 279 14.08 31.74 16.37
CA GLY A 279 14.38 33.16 16.53
C GLY A 279 14.35 33.92 15.20
N ALA A 280 14.42 35.25 15.27
CA ALA A 280 14.49 36.09 14.07
C ALA A 280 15.86 36.06 13.37
N GLN A 281 16.90 35.51 14.01
CA GLN A 281 18.24 35.43 13.43
C GLN A 281 18.43 34.10 12.69
N GLN A 282 18.57 34.21 11.37
CA GLN A 282 18.90 33.06 10.52
C GLN A 282 20.35 32.61 10.73
N GLN A 283 20.57 31.31 10.65
CA GLN A 283 21.89 30.70 10.64
C GLN A 283 22.22 30.26 9.21
N GLU A 284 23.39 30.63 8.70
CA GLU A 284 23.75 30.49 7.28
C GLU A 284 23.53 29.10 6.68
N ASN A 285 23.90 28.05 7.42
CA ASN A 285 23.83 26.65 6.96
C ASN A 285 22.64 25.88 7.55
N VAL A 286 21.62 26.57 8.08
CA VAL A 286 20.46 25.95 8.73
C VAL A 286 19.18 26.41 8.08
N VAL A 287 18.37 25.46 7.64
CA VAL A 287 17.00 25.67 7.19
C VAL A 287 16.07 25.01 8.21
N GLU A 288 15.27 25.82 8.88
CA GLU A 288 14.28 25.32 9.83
C GLU A 288 13.12 24.63 9.10
N THR A 289 12.48 23.69 9.80
CA THR A 289 11.30 22.99 9.29
C THR A 289 10.07 23.31 10.13
N THR A 290 8.89 23.21 9.52
CA THR A 290 7.61 23.16 10.21
C THR A 290 7.16 21.72 10.30
N SER A 291 6.74 21.28 11.49
CA SER A 291 6.22 19.94 11.74
C SER A 291 4.69 19.92 11.87
N GLU A 292 4.07 18.91 11.27
CA GLU A 292 2.64 18.63 11.36
C GLU A 292 2.45 17.12 11.57
N VAL A 293 1.72 16.72 12.61
CA VAL A 293 1.39 15.30 12.82
C VAL A 293 0.18 14.96 11.95
N LEU A 294 0.31 13.94 11.12
CA LEU A 294 -0.77 13.47 10.25
C LEU A 294 -1.87 12.76 11.06
N PRO A 295 -3.10 12.65 10.52
CA PRO A 295 -4.17 11.88 11.14
C PRO A 295 -3.72 10.46 11.53
N GLY A 296 -4.13 10.01 12.72
CA GLY A 296 -3.67 8.75 13.32
C GLY A 296 -2.45 8.88 14.22
N GLY A 297 -1.69 9.98 14.16
CA GLY A 297 -0.56 10.21 15.06
C GLY A 297 0.68 9.37 14.77
N HIS A 298 0.67 8.60 13.69
CA HIS A 298 1.74 7.68 13.31
C HIS A 298 2.83 8.30 12.42
N TRP A 299 2.52 9.43 11.80
CA TRP A 299 3.41 10.08 10.83
C TRP A 299 3.52 11.57 11.14
N MET A 300 4.73 12.10 10.99
CA MET A 300 5.01 13.51 11.03
C MET A 300 5.43 13.99 9.65
N LYS A 301 4.79 15.03 9.16
CA LYS A 301 5.17 15.77 7.97
C LYS A 301 6.08 16.93 8.37
N LEU A 302 7.21 17.05 7.69
CA LEU A 302 8.12 18.19 7.81
C LEU A 302 8.20 18.94 6.49
N THR A 303 8.10 20.26 6.55
CA THR A 303 8.26 21.14 5.38
C THR A 303 9.33 22.18 5.68
N PRO A 304 10.32 22.41 4.80
CA PRO A 304 11.30 23.46 4.99
C PRO A 304 10.61 24.84 4.96
N GLN A 305 10.99 25.73 5.87
CA GLN A 305 10.40 27.08 5.97
C GLN A 305 10.79 27.99 4.80
N GLN A 306 11.82 27.62 4.04
CA GLN A 306 12.27 28.30 2.83
C GLN A 306 12.72 27.27 1.78
N PRO A 307 12.62 27.58 0.48
CA PRO A 307 13.16 26.73 -0.57
C PRO A 307 14.66 26.48 -0.37
N LEU A 308 15.09 25.26 -0.67
CA LEU A 308 16.48 24.84 -0.67
C LEU A 308 17.11 25.19 -2.02
N ASP A 309 18.29 25.80 -1.96
CA ASP A 309 19.15 25.97 -3.13
C ASP A 309 19.74 24.63 -3.57
N PHE A 310 20.38 24.61 -4.73
CA PHE A 310 21.13 23.43 -5.17
C PHE A 310 22.31 23.19 -4.22
N GLY A 311 22.52 21.94 -3.84
CA GLY A 311 23.58 21.57 -2.92
C GLY A 311 23.33 20.27 -2.19
N GLU A 312 24.18 20.02 -1.22
CA GLU A 312 24.19 18.81 -0.41
C GLU A 312 23.72 19.16 1.00
N TYR A 313 22.86 18.31 1.56
CA TYR A 313 22.11 18.59 2.77
C TYR A 313 22.01 17.34 3.66
N ALA A 314 21.70 17.59 4.92
CA ALA A 314 21.35 16.53 5.85
C ALA A 314 20.17 16.96 6.72
N LEU A 315 19.21 16.07 6.91
CA LEU A 315 18.17 16.24 7.92
C LEU A 315 18.73 15.78 9.27
N MET A 316 18.65 16.64 10.28
CA MET A 316 19.16 16.38 11.62
C MET A 316 18.05 16.50 12.65
N GLU A 317 18.00 15.54 13.57
CA GLU A 317 17.10 15.55 14.72
C GLU A 317 17.75 16.26 15.92
N VAL A 318 17.00 17.19 16.50
CA VAL A 318 17.33 17.93 17.71
C VAL A 318 16.53 17.32 18.85
N LEU A 319 17.24 16.61 19.74
CA LEU A 319 16.65 15.83 20.83
C LEU A 319 16.29 16.71 22.02
N SER A 320 17.05 17.79 22.27
CA SER A 320 16.75 18.78 23.30
C SER A 320 17.41 20.12 22.99
N ASP A 321 17.34 21.07 23.92
CA ASP A 321 18.01 22.38 23.84
C ASP A 321 19.55 22.31 23.75
N LYS A 322 20.15 21.16 24.07
CA LYS A 322 21.61 20.95 24.10
C LYS A 322 22.07 19.65 23.46
N VAL A 323 21.15 18.77 23.07
CA VAL A 323 21.48 17.44 22.59
C VAL A 323 21.02 17.27 21.14
N LEU A 324 21.94 16.89 20.27
CA LEU A 324 21.70 16.56 18.87
C LEU A 324 21.79 15.05 18.65
N ASN A 325 21.06 14.56 17.66
CA ASN A 325 21.32 13.27 17.05
C ASN A 325 22.37 13.43 15.93
N LEU A 326 23.51 12.75 16.05
CA LEU A 326 24.57 12.75 15.04
C LEU A 326 24.28 11.81 13.86
N SER A 327 23.30 10.93 14.01
CA SER A 327 22.77 10.11 12.92
C SER A 327 21.81 10.96 12.09
N VAL A 328 22.28 11.42 10.93
CA VAL A 328 21.58 12.32 10.02
C VAL A 328 21.14 11.59 8.76
N TRP A 329 20.07 12.07 8.12
CA TRP A 329 19.62 11.57 6.82
C TRP A 329 20.20 12.43 5.70
N ASP A 330 21.02 11.81 4.84
CA ASP A 330 21.80 12.48 3.79
C ASP A 330 21.01 12.60 2.47
N PHE A 331 20.96 13.78 1.86
CA PHE A 331 20.33 14.02 0.56
C PHE A 331 20.93 15.23 -0.15
N GLY A 332 20.86 15.26 -1.48
CA GLY A 332 21.18 16.43 -2.29
C GLY A 332 19.93 17.04 -2.91
N VAL A 333 20.04 18.27 -3.39
CA VAL A 333 19.01 18.96 -4.21
C VAL A 333 19.64 19.31 -5.54
N HIS A 334 19.19 18.64 -6.60
CA HIS A 334 19.66 18.88 -7.97
C HIS A 334 18.57 18.52 -8.99
N PRO A 335 17.96 19.51 -9.68
CA PRO A 335 16.75 19.31 -10.48
C PRO A 335 16.92 18.50 -11.77
N ILE A 336 18.16 18.14 -12.12
CA ILE A 336 18.50 17.36 -13.32
C ILE A 336 19.36 16.15 -12.98
N ALA A 337 19.37 15.74 -11.70
CA ALA A 337 19.99 14.49 -11.31
C ALA A 337 19.26 13.30 -11.96
N PRO A 338 19.92 12.13 -12.06
CA PRO A 338 19.23 10.90 -12.41
C PRO A 338 18.17 10.52 -11.36
N GLU A 339 17.22 9.67 -11.77
CA GLU A 339 16.19 9.11 -10.89
C GLU A 339 16.81 8.41 -9.68
N ASN A 340 16.19 8.59 -8.52
CA ASN A 340 16.60 7.92 -7.30
C ASN A 340 16.32 6.41 -7.38
N ARG A 341 17.10 5.62 -6.65
CA ARG A 341 16.88 4.18 -6.52
C ARG A 341 15.82 3.90 -5.45
N ASP A 342 15.20 2.73 -5.53
CA ASP A 342 14.27 2.21 -4.51
C ASP A 342 13.10 3.16 -4.17
N VAL A 343 12.70 3.98 -5.15
CA VAL A 343 11.56 4.90 -5.03
C VAL A 343 10.23 4.16 -5.00
N ILE A 344 9.32 4.64 -4.16
CA ILE A 344 7.94 4.18 -4.14
C ILE A 344 7.15 5.06 -5.10
N LYS A 345 6.61 4.43 -6.14
CA LYS A 345 5.84 5.10 -7.20
C LYS A 345 4.34 5.02 -6.89
N PRO A 346 3.54 5.93 -7.47
CA PRO A 346 2.10 5.84 -7.36
C PRO A 346 1.58 4.51 -7.94
N GLU A 347 0.78 3.79 -7.16
CA GLU A 347 0.14 2.54 -7.56
C GLU A 347 -1.37 2.75 -7.66
N PRO A 348 -1.95 2.75 -8.88
CA PRO A 348 -3.38 2.97 -9.02
C PRO A 348 -4.14 1.84 -8.33
N ALA A 349 -5.18 2.22 -7.57
CA ALA A 349 -6.04 1.25 -6.89
C ALA A 349 -6.55 0.19 -7.89
N ARG A 350 -6.17 -1.08 -7.67
CA ARG A 350 -6.59 -2.16 -8.55
C ARG A 350 -8.12 -2.29 -8.47
N PRO A 351 -8.86 -2.23 -9.59
CA PRO A 351 -10.30 -2.42 -9.57
C PRO A 351 -10.61 -3.82 -9.04
N LEU A 352 -11.54 -3.92 -8.10
CA LEU A 352 -12.03 -5.20 -7.59
C LEU A 352 -12.81 -5.90 -8.72
N VAL A 353 -12.12 -6.72 -9.51
CA VAL A 353 -12.76 -7.61 -10.47
C VAL A 353 -13.27 -8.81 -9.69
N LEU A 354 -14.53 -8.76 -9.28
CA LEU A 354 -15.23 -9.95 -8.78
C LEU A 354 -15.43 -10.88 -9.99
N GLU A 355 -14.58 -11.89 -10.13
CA GLU A 355 -14.82 -12.94 -11.12
C GLU A 355 -16.16 -13.60 -10.79
N ARG A 356 -17.14 -13.43 -11.68
CA ARG A 356 -18.40 -14.17 -11.57
C ARG A 356 -18.05 -15.64 -11.71
N ARG A 357 -18.18 -16.38 -10.60
CA ARG A 357 -18.03 -17.84 -10.55
C ARG A 357 -18.84 -18.45 -11.70
N ARG A 358 -18.13 -18.98 -12.71
CA ARG A 358 -18.76 -19.67 -13.84
C ARG A 358 -19.50 -20.87 -13.26
N ARG A 359 -20.83 -20.90 -13.42
CA ARG A 359 -21.63 -22.09 -13.12
C ARG A 359 -21.26 -23.15 -14.16
N GLU A 360 -20.66 -24.24 -13.70
CA GLU A 360 -20.46 -25.46 -14.50
C GLU A 360 -21.78 -26.22 -14.69
#